data_AF-A0A952IKN6-F1
#
_entry.id   AF-A0A952IKN6-F1
#
_cell.length_a   1.000
_cell.length_b   1.000
_cell.length_c   1.000
_cell.angle_alpha   90.00
_cell.angle_beta   90.00
_cell.angle_gamma   90.00
#
_symmetry.space_group_name_H-M   'P 1'
#
loop_
_entity.id
_entity.type
_entity.pdbx_description
1 polymer ?
#
loop_
_entity_poly.entity_id
_entity_poly.type
_entity_poly.pdbx_seq_one_letter_code
_entity_poly.pdbx_strand_id
1 'polypeptide(L)'
;MNAIEQKLVAARTRLILDKPFLGALVLRLPLKEGHPRWCTTVATDARSFYFNPDYIAPLTINQVQFVLAHEALHCGLSHFARREHRDRHRWDVACDHAVNLLLMEDGLELTPDALFDESFGGMSAEEIYPFIPRDTSEETQDHHLYDDQNSDDQNSDDQNSDDQNSDDQNSDEQNNDDDCEGRESTDYRDPPP
;
A
#
# COMPACT_ATOMS: atom_id res chain seq x y z
N MET A 1 22.59 -14.16 -22.00
CA MET A 1 21.67 -13.02 -21.88
C MET A 1 20.53 -13.25 -22.85
N ASN A 2 19.31 -13.48 -22.33
CA ASN A 2 18.10 -13.78 -23.11
C ASN A 2 17.70 -12.55 -23.97
N ALA A 3 16.96 -12.74 -25.06
CA ALA A 3 16.47 -11.68 -25.95
C ALA A 3 15.73 -10.56 -25.19
N ILE A 4 14.95 -10.91 -24.16
CA ILE A 4 14.25 -9.94 -23.31
C ILE A 4 15.24 -9.07 -22.51
N GLU A 5 16.23 -9.70 -21.87
CA GLU A 5 17.29 -8.98 -21.15
C GLU A 5 18.08 -8.05 -22.08
N GLN A 6 18.40 -8.51 -23.30
CA GLN A 6 19.05 -7.68 -24.31
C GLN A 6 18.19 -6.47 -24.70
N LYS A 7 16.87 -6.66 -24.88
CA LYS A 7 15.93 -5.58 -25.17
C LYS A 7 15.89 -4.55 -24.05
N LEU A 8 15.82 -5.01 -22.79
CA LEU A 8 15.85 -4.13 -21.60
C LEU A 8 17.17 -3.36 -21.48
N VAL A 9 18.31 -4.02 -21.69
CA VAL A 9 19.63 -3.37 -21.67
C VAL A 9 19.76 -2.34 -22.79
N ALA A 10 19.26 -2.65 -23.99
CA ALA A 10 19.27 -1.72 -25.12
C ALA A 10 18.38 -0.49 -24.84
N ALA A 11 17.17 -0.69 -24.30
CA ALA A 11 16.27 0.40 -23.90
C ALA A 11 16.90 1.28 -22.81
N ARG A 12 17.50 0.69 -21.76
CA ARG A 12 18.24 1.43 -20.73
C ARG A 12 19.37 2.26 -21.32
N THR A 13 20.16 1.67 -22.22
CA THR A 13 21.26 2.37 -22.88
C THR A 13 20.76 3.56 -23.69
N ARG A 14 19.63 3.40 -24.39
CA ARG A 14 19.03 4.47 -25.18
C ARG A 14 18.51 5.61 -24.31
N LEU A 15 17.85 5.30 -23.18
CA LEU A 15 17.42 6.32 -22.21
C LEU A 15 18.61 7.13 -21.67
N ILE A 16 19.75 6.50 -21.37
CA ILE A 16 20.93 7.22 -20.88
C ILE A 16 21.46 8.23 -21.91
N LEU A 17 21.41 7.87 -23.20
CA LEU A 17 21.93 8.71 -24.28
C LEU A 17 20.95 9.82 -24.67
N ASP A 18 19.67 9.50 -24.79
CA ASP A 18 18.66 10.42 -25.32
C ASP A 18 18.02 11.27 -24.21
N LYS A 19 17.87 10.70 -23.00
CA LYS A 19 17.16 11.31 -21.86
C LYS A 19 17.94 11.10 -20.54
N PRO A 20 19.10 11.75 -20.36
CA PRO A 20 20.06 11.42 -19.30
C PRO A 20 19.49 11.44 -17.89
N PHE A 21 18.53 12.32 -17.59
CA PHE A 21 17.86 12.37 -16.29
C PHE A 21 17.08 11.07 -16.01
N LEU A 22 16.21 10.65 -16.93
CA LEU A 22 15.45 9.40 -16.80
C LEU A 22 16.40 8.20 -16.80
N GLY A 23 17.42 8.21 -17.68
CA GLY A 23 18.46 7.19 -17.70
C GLY A 23 19.14 7.02 -16.34
N ALA A 24 19.48 8.12 -15.66
CA ALA A 24 20.08 8.07 -14.32
C ALA A 24 19.15 7.46 -13.26
N LEU A 25 17.84 7.71 -13.34
CA LEU A 25 16.86 7.08 -12.43
C LEU A 25 16.74 5.58 -12.69
N VAL A 26 16.57 5.17 -13.95
CA VAL A 26 16.44 3.76 -14.33
C VAL A 26 17.70 2.96 -13.96
N LEU A 27 18.88 3.58 -14.02
CA LEU A 27 20.13 2.94 -13.60
C LEU A 27 20.14 2.53 -12.12
N ARG A 28 19.35 3.18 -11.26
CA ARG A 28 19.24 2.87 -9.83
C ARG A 28 18.36 1.66 -9.54
N LEU A 29 17.59 1.18 -10.51
CA LEU A 29 16.71 0.03 -10.37
C LEU A 29 17.36 -1.21 -11.04
N PRO A 30 17.83 -2.20 -10.24
CA PRO A 30 18.22 -3.49 -10.78
C PRO A 30 17.03 -4.18 -11.43
N LEU A 31 17.25 -4.75 -12.62
CA LEU A 31 16.23 -5.52 -13.34
C LEU A 31 16.13 -6.91 -12.73
N LYS A 32 14.91 -7.35 -12.41
CA LYS A 32 14.61 -8.68 -11.90
C LYS A 32 13.43 -9.26 -12.66
N GLU A 33 13.51 -10.52 -13.02
CA GLU A 33 12.34 -11.22 -13.57
C GLU A 33 11.32 -11.45 -12.45
N GLY A 34 10.09 -10.98 -12.66
CA GLY A 34 8.97 -11.18 -11.74
C GLY A 34 8.26 -12.51 -12.01
N HIS A 35 7.73 -13.16 -10.98
CA HIS A 35 6.95 -14.38 -11.21
C HIS A 35 5.58 -14.00 -11.80
N PRO A 36 5.10 -14.67 -12.87
CA PRO A 36 3.80 -14.39 -13.49
C PRO A 36 2.55 -14.49 -12.57
N ARG A 37 2.72 -14.98 -11.34
CA ARG A 37 1.62 -15.11 -10.36
C ARG A 37 1.26 -13.77 -9.71
N TRP A 38 2.21 -12.84 -9.64
CA TRP A 38 2.03 -11.53 -9.00
C TRP A 38 2.52 -10.37 -9.88
N CYS A 39 3.38 -10.64 -10.86
CA CYS A 39 3.84 -9.68 -11.86
C CYS A 39 3.17 -10.02 -13.19
N THR A 40 2.01 -9.43 -13.47
CA THR A 40 1.32 -9.61 -14.75
C THR A 40 2.03 -8.84 -15.87
N THR A 41 2.55 -7.66 -15.55
CA THR A 41 3.18 -6.70 -16.46
C THR A 41 4.58 -6.32 -15.95
N VAL A 42 4.69 -5.23 -15.20
CA VAL A 42 5.87 -4.75 -14.48
C VAL A 42 5.50 -4.34 -13.07
N ALA A 43 6.50 -4.15 -12.23
CA ALA A 43 6.30 -3.77 -10.83
C ALA A 43 7.56 -3.12 -10.27
N THR A 44 7.40 -2.34 -9.20
CA THR A 44 8.52 -1.85 -8.40
C THR A 44 8.27 -1.93 -6.90
N ASP A 45 9.34 -2.20 -6.15
CA ASP A 45 9.40 -2.10 -4.69
C ASP A 45 10.19 -0.84 -4.25
N ALA A 46 10.32 0.14 -5.15
CA ALA A 46 11.18 1.32 -5.03
C ALA A 46 12.69 1.04 -4.92
N ARG A 47 13.12 -0.23 -5.05
CA ARG A 47 14.53 -0.65 -5.00
C ARG A 47 14.94 -1.42 -6.25
N SER A 48 14.01 -2.13 -6.87
CA SER A 48 14.18 -2.98 -8.05
C SER A 48 13.04 -2.75 -9.04
N PHE A 49 13.33 -3.01 -10.30
CA PHE A 49 12.33 -3.08 -11.37
C PHE A 49 12.08 -4.55 -11.67
N TYR A 50 10.83 -4.98 -11.50
CA TYR A 50 10.39 -6.32 -11.81
C TYR A 50 9.66 -6.34 -13.14
N PHE A 51 9.89 -7.36 -13.96
CA PHE A 51 9.22 -7.50 -15.25
C PHE A 51 8.74 -8.91 -15.50
N ASN A 52 7.58 -9.02 -16.16
CA ASN A 52 7.13 -10.24 -16.80
C ASN A 52 7.69 -10.31 -18.23
N PRO A 53 8.49 -11.34 -18.59
CA PRO A 53 9.01 -11.50 -19.94
C PRO A 53 7.93 -11.54 -21.03
N ASP A 54 6.76 -12.13 -20.72
CA ASP A 54 5.66 -12.26 -21.67
C ASP A 54 5.00 -10.91 -22.00
N TYR A 55 5.03 -9.98 -21.04
CA TYR A 55 4.58 -8.60 -21.24
C TYR A 55 5.59 -7.78 -22.06
N ILE A 56 6.90 -7.93 -21.77
CA ILE A 56 7.97 -7.20 -22.46
C ILE A 56 8.20 -7.71 -23.90
N ALA A 57 7.91 -8.98 -24.17
CA ALA A 57 8.12 -9.62 -25.46
C ALA A 57 7.45 -8.88 -26.65
N PRO A 58 6.14 -8.54 -26.61
CA PRO A 58 5.47 -7.83 -27.71
C PRO A 58 5.82 -6.35 -27.82
N LEU A 59 6.34 -5.71 -26.77
CA LEU A 59 6.63 -4.26 -26.79
C LEU A 59 7.80 -3.90 -27.70
N THR A 60 7.71 -2.73 -28.34
CA THR A 60 8.83 -2.13 -29.07
C THR A 60 9.91 -1.65 -28.10
N ILE A 61 11.13 -1.40 -28.59
CA ILE A 61 12.19 -0.85 -27.73
C ILE A 61 11.83 0.53 -27.16
N ASN A 62 11.09 1.34 -27.90
CA ASN A 62 10.63 2.66 -27.44
C ASN A 62 9.59 2.54 -26.32
N GLN A 63 8.66 1.60 -26.45
CA GLN A 63 7.70 1.29 -25.40
C GLN A 63 8.39 0.74 -24.15
N VAL A 64 9.43 -0.09 -24.30
CA VAL A 64 10.22 -0.55 -23.15
C VAL A 64 10.96 0.62 -22.47
N GLN A 65 11.41 1.63 -23.22
CA GLN A 65 11.96 2.86 -22.61
C GLN A 65 10.91 3.59 -21.77
N PHE A 66 9.67 3.68 -22.28
CA PHE A 66 8.55 4.26 -21.54
C PHE A 66 8.30 3.52 -20.23
N VAL A 67 8.14 2.20 -20.27
CA VAL A 67 7.86 1.38 -19.07
C VAL A 67 8.99 1.51 -18.03
N LEU A 68 10.25 1.48 -18.46
CA LEU A 68 11.38 1.67 -17.54
C LEU A 68 11.36 3.06 -16.89
N ALA A 69 11.11 4.11 -17.68
CA ALA A 69 11.08 5.47 -17.19
C ALA A 69 9.89 5.72 -16.25
N HIS A 70 8.74 5.11 -16.55
CA HIS A 70 7.52 5.16 -15.74
C HIS A 70 7.81 4.67 -14.32
N GLU A 71 8.26 3.42 -14.15
CA GLU A 71 8.59 2.88 -12.82
C GLU A 71 9.63 3.71 -12.07
N ALA A 72 10.65 4.19 -12.80
CA ALA A 72 11.70 5.01 -12.23
C ALA A 72 11.19 6.38 -11.76
N LEU A 73 10.17 6.95 -12.42
CA LEU A 73 9.52 8.18 -11.99
C LEU A 73 8.58 7.97 -10.80
N HIS A 74 7.85 6.85 -10.70
CA HIS A 74 7.09 6.54 -9.48
C HIS A 74 8.01 6.51 -8.25
N CYS A 75 9.21 5.93 -8.41
CA CYS A 75 10.26 5.97 -7.39
C CYS A 75 10.80 7.40 -7.16
N GLY A 76 11.20 8.09 -8.22
CA GLY A 76 11.83 9.42 -8.16
C GLY A 76 10.93 10.51 -7.60
N LEU A 77 9.63 10.44 -7.90
CA LEU A 77 8.60 11.36 -7.41
C LEU A 77 8.04 10.93 -6.05
N SER A 78 8.49 9.78 -5.51
CA SER A 78 8.13 9.25 -4.20
C SER A 78 6.61 9.11 -4.02
N HIS A 79 5.90 8.61 -5.04
CA HIS A 79 4.44 8.46 -5.01
C HIS A 79 3.97 7.58 -3.84
N PHE A 80 4.74 6.55 -3.48
CA PHE A 80 4.50 5.71 -2.30
C PHE A 80 4.48 6.48 -0.99
N ALA A 81 5.31 7.52 -0.84
CA ALA A 81 5.39 8.32 0.38
C ALA A 81 4.37 9.47 0.40
N ARG A 82 3.79 9.82 -0.75
CA ARG A 82 2.88 10.97 -0.95
C ARG A 82 1.41 10.61 -0.91
N ARG A 83 1.08 9.32 -0.84
CA ARG A 83 -0.31 8.83 -0.79
C ARG A 83 -1.09 9.37 0.41
N GLU A 84 -0.46 9.42 1.58
CA GLU A 84 -1.10 9.75 2.86
C GLU A 84 -2.33 8.84 3.14
N HIS A 85 -3.48 9.44 3.45
CA HIS A 85 -4.73 8.76 3.81
C HIS A 85 -5.63 8.48 2.59
N ARG A 86 -5.13 8.72 1.38
CA ARG A 86 -5.87 8.49 0.14
C ARG A 86 -6.04 6.99 -0.12
N ASP A 87 -7.20 6.65 -0.68
CA ASP A 87 -7.47 5.33 -1.24
C ASP A 87 -6.37 4.94 -2.24
N ARG A 88 -5.82 3.72 -2.08
CA ARG A 88 -4.65 3.24 -2.83
C ARG A 88 -4.92 3.15 -4.31
N HIS A 89 -5.98 2.47 -4.72
CA HIS A 89 -6.27 2.27 -6.14
C HIS A 89 -6.47 3.59 -6.88
N ARG A 90 -7.26 4.51 -6.31
CA ARG A 90 -7.45 5.85 -6.90
C ARG A 90 -6.18 6.68 -6.93
N TRP A 91 -5.30 6.50 -5.94
CA TRP A 91 -4.02 7.19 -5.87
C TRP A 91 -3.07 6.70 -6.95
N ASP A 92 -2.99 5.38 -7.13
CA ASP A 92 -2.14 4.75 -8.14
C ASP A 92 -2.63 5.17 -9.54
N VAL A 93 -3.93 5.17 -9.80
CA VAL A 93 -4.54 5.72 -11.03
C VAL A 93 -4.16 7.18 -11.27
N ALA A 94 -4.24 8.04 -10.25
CA ALA A 94 -3.87 9.44 -10.39
C ALA A 94 -2.37 9.64 -10.66
N CYS A 95 -1.53 8.77 -10.08
CA CYS A 95 -0.09 8.76 -10.32
C CYS A 95 0.25 8.36 -11.76
N ASP A 96 -0.40 7.32 -12.28
CA ASP A 96 -0.22 6.85 -13.65
C ASP A 96 -0.59 7.93 -14.66
N HIS A 97 -1.75 8.60 -14.48
CA HIS A 97 -2.14 9.74 -15.32
C HIS A 97 -1.05 10.82 -15.34
N ALA A 98 -0.55 11.24 -14.17
CA ALA A 98 0.49 12.26 -14.08
C ALA A 98 1.80 11.84 -14.77
N VAL A 99 2.27 10.61 -14.53
CA VAL A 99 3.55 10.11 -15.08
C VAL A 99 3.45 9.86 -16.57
N ASN A 100 2.34 9.28 -17.03
CA ASN A 100 2.17 8.93 -18.44
C ASN A 100 2.08 10.19 -19.31
N LEU A 101 1.38 11.23 -18.85
CA LEU A 101 1.37 12.53 -19.53
C LEU A 101 2.76 13.19 -19.54
N LEU A 102 3.48 13.17 -18.41
CA LEU A 102 4.84 13.71 -18.34
C LEU A 102 5.79 13.02 -19.33
N LEU A 103 5.73 11.68 -19.43
CA LEU A 103 6.57 10.92 -20.35
C LEU A 103 6.15 11.08 -21.81
N MET A 104 4.84 11.23 -22.07
CA MET A 104 4.32 11.53 -23.40
C MET A 104 4.82 12.91 -23.86
N GLU A 105 4.75 13.92 -23.01
CA GLU A 105 5.26 15.28 -23.29
C GLU A 105 6.79 15.28 -23.52
N ASP A 106 7.53 14.43 -22.83
CA ASP A 106 8.96 14.20 -23.06
C ASP A 106 9.23 13.35 -24.33
N GLY A 107 8.19 12.98 -25.07
CA GLY A 107 8.27 12.29 -26.36
C GLY A 107 8.66 10.81 -26.26
N LEU A 108 8.30 10.14 -25.16
CA LEU A 108 8.36 8.67 -25.10
C LEU A 108 7.10 8.06 -25.72
N GLU A 109 7.27 6.88 -26.30
CA GLU A 109 6.18 6.14 -26.94
C GLU A 109 5.42 5.33 -25.89
N LEU A 110 4.16 5.69 -25.65
CA LEU A 110 3.29 4.97 -24.73
C LEU A 110 3.09 3.51 -25.16
N THR A 111 2.91 2.65 -24.16
CA THR A 111 2.38 1.30 -24.35
C THR A 111 0.89 1.35 -24.71
N PRO A 112 0.35 0.32 -25.38
CA PRO A 112 -1.05 0.31 -25.80
C PRO A 112 -2.07 0.36 -24.66
N ASP A 113 -1.64 -0.03 -23.46
CA ASP A 113 -2.39 -0.11 -22.22
C ASP A 113 -2.10 1.05 -21.25
N ALA A 114 -1.30 2.04 -21.65
CA ALA A 114 -1.01 3.21 -20.81
C ALA A 114 -2.27 4.04 -20.53
N LEU A 115 -2.48 4.35 -19.26
CA LEU A 115 -3.57 5.19 -18.78
C LEU A 115 -3.23 6.68 -18.91
N PHE A 116 -4.03 7.47 -19.61
CA PHE A 116 -3.86 8.93 -19.65
C PHE A 116 -5.17 9.64 -20.06
N ASP A 117 -5.37 10.85 -19.53
CA ASP A 117 -6.38 11.81 -19.96
C ASP A 117 -5.69 13.17 -20.16
N GLU A 118 -5.66 13.67 -21.40
CA GLU A 118 -4.99 14.93 -21.75
C GLU A 118 -5.52 16.15 -20.97
N SER A 119 -6.72 16.07 -20.40
CA SER A 119 -7.26 17.15 -19.56
C SER A 119 -6.49 17.35 -18.25
N PHE A 120 -5.71 16.35 -17.83
CA PHE A 120 -4.83 16.43 -16.67
C PHE A 120 -3.42 16.96 -16.98
N GLY A 121 -3.17 17.44 -18.20
CA GLY A 121 -1.87 17.96 -18.61
C GLY A 121 -1.28 18.98 -17.63
N GLY A 122 -0.05 18.73 -17.18
CA GLY A 122 0.69 19.57 -16.23
C GLY A 122 0.24 19.48 -14.76
N MET A 123 -0.75 18.67 -14.42
CA MET A 123 -1.22 18.48 -13.05
C MET A 123 -0.39 17.44 -12.28
N SER A 124 -0.28 17.61 -10.97
CA SER A 124 0.31 16.60 -10.07
C SER A 124 -0.69 15.48 -9.74
N ALA A 125 -0.20 14.34 -9.25
CA ALA A 125 -1.05 13.24 -8.78
C ALA A 125 -2.06 13.70 -7.69
N GLU A 126 -1.67 14.61 -6.79
CA GLU A 126 -2.57 15.19 -5.78
C GLU A 126 -3.66 16.08 -6.38
N GLU A 127 -3.36 16.76 -7.47
CA GLU A 127 -4.33 17.60 -8.19
C GLU A 127 -5.29 16.75 -9.02
N ILE A 128 -4.82 15.62 -9.56
CA ILE A 128 -5.63 14.66 -10.34
C ILE A 128 -6.54 13.83 -9.44
N TYR A 129 -6.06 13.41 -8.26
CA TYR A 129 -6.78 12.50 -7.37
C TYR A 129 -8.25 12.85 -7.07
N PRO A 130 -8.65 14.12 -6.83
CA PRO A 130 -10.04 14.48 -6.60
C PRO A 130 -10.97 14.18 -7.78
N PHE A 131 -10.44 14.09 -8.99
CA PHE A 131 -11.20 13.80 -10.21
C PHE A 131 -11.40 12.29 -10.44
N ILE A 132 -10.61 11.44 -9.79
CA ILE A 132 -10.74 9.98 -9.93
C ILE A 132 -11.94 9.47 -9.12
N PRO A 133 -12.99 8.90 -9.75
CA PRO A 133 -14.17 8.40 -9.05
C PRO A 133 -13.83 7.27 -8.06
N ARG A 134 -14.72 7.03 -7.08
CA ARG A 134 -14.53 5.92 -6.12
C ARG A 134 -14.73 4.55 -6.73
N ASP A 135 -15.54 4.48 -7.78
CA ASP A 135 -15.91 3.30 -8.54
C ASP A 135 -15.27 3.32 -9.94
N THR A 136 -14.08 3.94 -10.07
CA THR A 136 -13.34 3.92 -11.34
C THR A 136 -13.09 2.48 -11.77
N SER A 137 -13.18 2.24 -13.08
CA SER A 137 -12.80 0.98 -13.72
C SER A 137 -11.45 1.07 -14.42
N GLU A 138 -10.73 2.17 -14.20
CA GLU A 138 -9.37 2.36 -14.71
C GLU A 138 -8.41 1.48 -13.93
N GLU A 139 -7.54 0.76 -14.63
CA GLU A 139 -6.55 -0.12 -14.02
C GLU A 139 -5.15 0.43 -14.33
N THR A 140 -4.27 0.41 -13.33
CA THR A 140 -2.87 0.77 -13.51
C THR A 140 -2.15 -0.30 -14.31
N GLN A 141 -1.12 0.11 -15.04
CA GLN A 141 -0.37 -0.86 -15.84
C GLN A 141 0.49 -1.75 -14.97
N ASP A 142 0.95 -1.28 -13.83
CA ASP A 142 1.97 -1.92 -13.00
C ASP A 142 1.44 -2.26 -11.60
N HIS A 143 2.26 -3.03 -10.87
CA HIS A 143 2.00 -3.37 -9.47
C HIS A 143 3.05 -2.74 -8.54
N HIS A 144 2.60 -1.80 -7.72
CA HIS A 144 3.37 -1.16 -6.67
C HIS A 144 3.47 -2.04 -5.41
N LEU A 145 4.65 -2.63 -5.12
CA LEU A 145 4.84 -3.64 -4.05
C LEU A 145 5.19 -3.10 -2.66
N TYR A 146 5.38 -1.79 -2.52
CA TYR A 146 5.94 -1.19 -1.30
C TYR A 146 4.96 -1.07 -0.11
N ASP A 147 3.65 -1.25 -0.33
CA ASP A 147 2.64 -1.12 0.73
C ASP A 147 2.43 -2.42 1.55
N ASP A 148 2.93 -3.57 1.08
CA ASP A 148 2.71 -4.88 1.73
C ASP A 148 3.58 -5.10 2.99
N GLN A 149 4.44 -4.13 3.35
CA GLN A 149 5.30 -4.22 4.54
C GLN A 149 4.75 -3.51 5.79
N ASN A 150 3.59 -2.85 5.71
CA ASN A 150 3.01 -2.09 6.83
C ASN A 150 1.80 -2.76 7.51
N SER A 151 1.48 -4.02 7.18
CA SER A 151 0.38 -4.76 7.83
C SER A 151 0.79 -5.63 9.02
N ASP A 152 2.05 -5.64 9.43
CA ASP A 152 2.58 -6.49 10.52
C ASP A 152 3.06 -5.70 11.74
N ASP A 153 2.46 -4.55 12.06
CA ASP A 153 2.77 -3.85 13.32
C ASP A 153 1.57 -3.05 13.84
N GLN A 154 0.54 -3.76 14.29
CA GLN A 154 -0.45 -3.27 15.28
C GLN A 154 -1.35 -4.40 15.77
N ASN A 155 -0.83 -5.29 16.62
CA ASN A 155 -1.57 -5.83 17.78
C ASN A 155 -0.68 -6.67 18.70
N SER A 156 0.04 -6.03 19.62
CA SER A 156 0.45 -6.66 20.88
C SER A 156 0.92 -5.60 21.88
N ASP A 157 -0.04 -4.82 22.38
CA ASP A 157 0.00 -4.14 23.68
C ASP A 157 -1.38 -4.46 24.30
N ASP A 158 -1.58 -4.87 25.54
CA ASP A 158 -0.71 -5.03 26.70
C ASP A 158 -1.61 -5.77 27.71
N GLN A 159 -1.34 -7.05 28.02
CA GLN A 159 -1.92 -7.71 29.19
C GLN A 159 -0.82 -7.81 30.24
N ASN A 160 -0.68 -6.74 31.00
CA ASN A 160 0.14 -6.70 32.18
C ASN A 160 -0.57 -7.49 33.29
N SER A 161 -0.17 -8.74 33.46
CA SER A 161 -0.51 -9.60 34.59
C SER A 161 0.49 -9.34 35.73
N ASP A 162 0.06 -8.58 36.74
CA ASP A 162 0.73 -8.55 38.04
C ASP A 162 0.39 -9.85 38.80
N ASP A 163 1.40 -10.67 39.04
CA ASP A 163 1.37 -11.86 39.88
C ASP A 163 2.23 -11.62 41.13
N GLN A 164 1.61 -11.61 42.30
CA GLN A 164 2.27 -11.80 43.60
C GLN A 164 1.49 -12.82 44.44
N ASN A 165 1.88 -14.08 44.25
CA ASN A 165 2.19 -15.12 45.25
C ASN A 165 1.29 -15.32 46.50
N SER A 166 0.51 -16.42 46.45
CA SER A 166 0.61 -17.64 47.30
C SER A 166 0.63 -17.54 48.84
N ASP A 167 -0.40 -18.05 49.53
CA ASP A 167 -0.45 -19.44 50.06
C ASP A 167 -1.55 -19.67 51.13
N ASP A 168 -2.18 -20.86 51.04
CA ASP A 168 -2.77 -21.74 52.08
C ASP A 168 -3.83 -21.23 53.09
N GLN A 169 -4.71 -22.06 53.67
CA GLN A 169 -5.50 -23.25 53.31
C GLN A 169 -6.46 -23.48 54.51
N ASN A 170 -7.69 -23.92 54.21
CA ASN A 170 -8.59 -24.78 55.00
C ASN A 170 -9.25 -24.36 56.36
N SER A 171 -10.59 -24.41 56.30
CA SER A 171 -11.58 -25.07 57.21
C SER A 171 -11.38 -25.11 58.73
N ASP A 172 -12.38 -24.67 59.50
CA ASP A 172 -13.27 -25.58 60.27
C ASP A 172 -14.39 -24.86 61.07
N GLU A 173 -15.58 -25.47 60.97
CA GLU A 173 -16.65 -25.74 61.95
C GLU A 173 -17.14 -24.75 63.04
N GLN A 174 -18.47 -24.54 62.97
CA GLN A 174 -19.50 -24.64 64.03
C GLN A 174 -19.23 -24.04 65.43
N ASN A 175 -20.17 -23.20 65.89
CA ASN A 175 -20.95 -23.46 67.10
C ASN A 175 -22.23 -22.62 67.15
N ASN A 176 -23.33 -23.30 67.48
CA ASN A 176 -24.63 -22.75 67.86
C ASN A 176 -24.53 -22.09 69.24
N ASP A 177 -25.44 -21.15 69.55
CA ASP A 177 -26.49 -21.38 70.56
C ASP A 177 -27.26 -20.09 70.91
N ASP A 178 -28.57 -20.32 71.07
CA ASP A 178 -29.51 -19.74 72.02
C ASP A 178 -30.29 -18.42 71.78
N ASP A 179 -31.61 -18.65 71.73
CA ASP A 179 -32.70 -18.01 72.49
C ASP A 179 -33.52 -16.85 71.89
N CYS A 180 -34.56 -17.26 71.15
CA CYS A 180 -35.97 -17.26 71.55
C CYS A 180 -36.51 -16.15 72.52
N GLU A 181 -37.40 -15.29 71.99
CA GLU A 181 -38.82 -15.13 72.41
C GLU A 181 -39.35 -13.67 72.44
N GLY A 182 -40.59 -13.53 71.96
CA GLY A 182 -41.60 -12.59 72.47
C GLY A 182 -41.68 -11.24 71.76
N ARG A 183 -42.39 -11.11 70.63
CA ARG A 183 -43.82 -10.68 70.54
C ARG A 183 -44.20 -9.53 71.48
N GLU A 184 -44.57 -8.37 70.93
CA GLU A 184 -45.99 -7.98 70.80
C GLU A 184 -46.19 -6.70 69.98
N SER A 185 -47.42 -6.59 69.48
CA SER A 185 -47.92 -5.79 68.37
C SER A 185 -48.32 -4.35 68.72
N THR A 186 -48.43 -3.51 67.69
CA THR A 186 -49.55 -2.61 67.29
C THR A 186 -48.97 -1.30 66.73
N ASP A 187 -49.03 -1.10 65.41
CA ASP A 187 -50.11 -0.43 64.66
C ASP A 187 -50.29 1.04 65.09
N TYR A 188 -49.89 2.00 64.25
CA TYR A 188 -50.72 3.10 63.73
C TYR A 188 -49.90 4.04 62.81
N ARG A 189 -50.64 4.58 61.84
CA ARG A 189 -50.24 5.28 60.60
C ARG A 189 -49.77 6.74 60.81
N ASP A 190 -48.83 7.18 59.95
CA ASP A 190 -48.73 8.44 59.16
C ASP A 190 -48.96 9.85 59.79
N PRO A 191 -48.51 10.98 59.17
CA PRO A 191 -47.39 11.23 58.22
C PRO A 191 -46.65 12.57 58.56
N PRO A 192 -46.12 13.43 57.64
CA PRO A 192 -44.79 14.05 57.78
C PRO A 192 -44.83 15.56 58.10
N PRO A 193 -43.68 16.20 58.33
CA PRO A 193 -43.51 17.65 58.20
C PRO A 193 -43.17 18.08 56.76
#